data_AF-A0A2N6BN28-F1
#
_entry.id   AF-A0A2N6BN28-F1
#
_cell.length_a   1.000
_cell.length_b   1.000
_cell.length_c   1.000
_cell.angle_alpha   90.00
_cell.angle_beta   90.00
_cell.angle_gamma   90.00
#
_symmetry.space_group_name_H-M   'P 1'
#
loop_
_entity.id
_entity.type
_entity.pdbx_description
1 polymer ?
#
loop_
_entity_poly.entity_id
_entity_poly.type
_entity_poly.pdbx_seq_one_letter_code
_entity_poly.pdbx_strand_id
1 'polypeptide(L)'
;MSFFVRGESRRKSQRTFERLDVLAPVTFRSLSGGILQPHSHGVVIDIAPDGIFVQTRTPPPTDEWVGVDIDLIQLHEHIKAIGKIVRHTKNGFAMKFGSRYVRLASVQSF
;
A
#
# COMPACT_ATOMS: atom_id res chain seq x y z
N MET A 1 5.44 7.17 -50.08
CA MET A 1 4.88 7.90 -48.92
C MET A 1 5.05 7.02 -47.71
N SER A 2 5.93 7.39 -46.78
CA SER A 2 6.24 6.56 -45.60
C SER A 2 5.61 7.22 -44.38
N PHE A 3 4.60 6.57 -43.79
CA PHE A 3 3.99 7.00 -42.54
C PHE A 3 4.78 6.40 -41.37
N PHE A 4 5.43 7.24 -40.57
CA PHE A 4 5.94 6.84 -39.27
C PHE A 4 4.78 6.86 -38.26
N VAL A 5 4.20 5.69 -37.99
CA VAL A 5 3.37 5.53 -36.79
C VAL A 5 4.33 5.26 -35.64
N ARG A 6 4.70 6.33 -34.92
CA ARG A 6 5.44 6.26 -33.66
C ARG A 6 4.49 5.70 -32.60
N GLY A 7 4.34 4.38 -32.59
CA GLY A 7 3.70 3.66 -31.51
C GLY A 7 4.56 3.81 -30.26
N GLU A 8 4.30 4.83 -29.46
CA GLU A 8 4.70 4.84 -28.06
C GLU A 8 3.95 3.69 -27.38
N SER A 9 4.59 2.52 -27.38
CA SER A 9 4.21 1.44 -26.48
C SER A 9 4.48 1.93 -25.06
N ARG A 10 3.49 2.62 -24.48
CA ARG A 10 3.34 2.70 -23.04
C ARG A 10 3.22 1.26 -22.58
N ARG A 11 4.34 0.63 -22.22
CA ARG A 11 4.37 -0.68 -21.57
C ARG A 11 3.37 -0.59 -20.43
N LYS A 12 2.19 -1.21 -20.59
CA LYS A 12 1.30 -1.49 -19.47
C LYS A 12 2.18 -2.26 -18.50
N SER A 13 2.57 -1.63 -17.40
CA SER A 13 3.23 -2.28 -16.28
C SER A 13 2.36 -3.46 -15.89
N GLN A 14 2.71 -4.65 -16.37
CA GLN A 14 2.00 -5.87 -16.04
C GLN A 14 2.22 -6.08 -14.55
N ARG A 15 1.13 -6.10 -13.78
CA ARG A 15 1.21 -6.40 -12.35
C ARG A 15 1.80 -7.80 -12.21
N THR A 16 2.86 -7.94 -11.41
CA THR A 16 3.53 -9.24 -11.21
C THR A 16 2.68 -10.19 -10.39
N PHE A 17 1.86 -9.65 -9.49
CA PHE A 17 1.02 -10.42 -8.58
C PHE A 17 -0.46 -10.14 -8.81
N GLU A 18 -1.27 -11.17 -8.63
CA GLU A 18 -2.70 -11.03 -8.42
C GLU A 18 -2.95 -10.25 -7.12
N ARG A 19 -3.99 -9.41 -7.14
CA ARG A 19 -4.37 -8.59 -5.98
C ARG A 19 -5.72 -9.09 -5.49
N LEU A 20 -5.84 -9.25 -4.18
CA LEU A 20 -7.06 -9.64 -3.52
C LEU A 20 -7.77 -8.38 -3.02
N ASP A 21 -9.06 -8.26 -3.31
CA ASP A 21 -9.89 -7.21 -2.74
C ASP A 21 -10.16 -7.54 -1.27
N VAL A 22 -9.69 -6.68 -0.38
CA VAL A 22 -9.73 -6.89 1.07
C VAL A 22 -10.09 -5.56 1.70
N LEU A 23 -11.37 -5.39 2.06
CA LEU A 23 -11.88 -4.21 2.76
C LEU A 23 -11.48 -4.28 4.23
N ALA A 24 -10.28 -3.79 4.54
CA ALA A 24 -9.70 -3.89 5.88
C ALA A 24 -9.32 -2.53 6.45
N PRO A 25 -9.62 -2.25 7.73
CA PRO A 25 -9.10 -1.08 8.43
C PRO A 25 -7.57 -1.07 8.42
N VAL A 26 -6.98 0.11 8.25
CA VAL A 26 -5.53 0.29 8.35
C VAL A 26 -5.20 1.57 9.09
N THR A 27 -4.22 1.46 9.98
CA THR A 27 -3.50 2.62 10.52
C THR A 27 -2.17 2.75 9.81
N PHE A 28 -1.74 3.96 9.53
CA PHE A 28 -0.47 4.20 8.86
C PHE A 28 0.20 5.46 9.36
N ARG A 29 1.52 5.50 9.26
CA ARG A 29 2.34 6.66 9.61
C ARG A 29 3.51 6.79 8.66
N SER A 30 3.86 8.02 8.32
CA SER A 30 5.11 8.25 7.60
C SER A 30 6.29 8.10 8.56
N LEU A 31 7.38 7.55 8.01
CA LEU A 31 8.63 7.33 8.73
C LEU A 31 9.64 8.47 8.50
N SER A 32 9.31 9.46 7.66
CA SER A 32 10.21 10.58 7.32
C SER A 32 10.19 11.70 8.36
N GLY A 33 9.06 11.98 9.01
CA GLY A 33 8.91 13.19 9.85
C GLY A 33 9.11 12.99 11.34
N GLY A 34 9.98 12.06 11.74
CA GLY A 34 10.39 11.89 13.15
C GLY A 34 9.37 11.21 14.05
N ILE A 35 9.66 11.19 15.36
CA ILE A 35 9.02 10.34 16.37
C ILE A 35 7.54 10.72 16.65
N LEU A 36 7.11 11.93 16.31
CA LEU A 36 5.81 12.49 16.72
C LEU A 36 4.75 12.54 15.62
N GLN A 37 4.90 11.81 14.52
CA GLN A 37 3.85 11.81 13.50
C GLN A 37 2.59 11.07 13.99
N PRO A 38 1.40 11.71 13.93
CA PRO A 38 0.16 11.07 14.31
C PRO A 38 -0.17 9.92 13.35
N HIS A 39 -0.76 8.85 13.90
CA HIS A 39 -1.29 7.76 13.08
C HIS A 39 -2.48 8.28 12.27
N SER A 40 -2.41 8.10 10.96
CA SER A 40 -3.52 8.31 10.04
C SER A 40 -4.29 7.01 9.85
N HIS A 41 -5.55 7.15 9.43
CA HIS A 41 -6.45 6.03 9.25
C HIS A 41 -6.91 5.93 7.79
N GLY A 42 -7.18 4.72 7.36
CA GLY A 42 -7.69 4.43 6.03
C GLY A 42 -8.31 3.04 5.95
N VAL A 43 -8.62 2.65 4.73
CA VAL A 43 -9.14 1.33 4.40
C VAL A 43 -8.25 0.77 3.30
N VAL A 44 -7.65 -0.40 3.53
CA VAL A 44 -7.07 -1.20 2.46
C VAL A 44 -8.23 -1.65 1.58
N ILE A 45 -8.08 -1.48 0.27
CA ILE A 45 -9.09 -1.94 -0.70
C ILE A 45 -8.57 -3.18 -1.41
N ASP A 46 -7.27 -3.21 -1.72
CA ASP A 46 -6.61 -4.36 -2.30
C ASP A 46 -5.24 -4.63 -1.65
N ILE A 47 -4.87 -5.91 -1.62
CA ILE A 47 -3.60 -6.39 -1.09
C ILE A 47 -2.98 -7.42 -2.03
N ALA A 48 -1.65 -7.38 -2.14
CA ALA A 48 -0.85 -8.37 -2.84
C ALA A 48 0.49 -8.55 -2.10
N PRO A 49 1.26 -9.61 -2.39
CA PRO A 49 2.56 -9.84 -1.77
C PRO A 49 3.55 -8.68 -1.92
N ASP A 50 3.41 -7.85 -2.97
CA ASP A 50 4.30 -6.73 -3.24
C ASP A 50 3.78 -5.37 -2.77
N GLY A 51 2.54 -5.26 -2.28
CA GLY A 51 2.00 -3.99 -1.85
C GLY A 51 0.50 -3.93 -1.67
N ILE A 52 0.00 -2.74 -1.31
CA ILE A 52 -1.40 -2.46 -1.01
C ILE A 52 -1.88 -1.18 -1.70
N PHE A 53 -3.20 -1.07 -1.85
CA PHE A 53 -3.87 0.20 -2.11
C PHE A 53 -4.69 0.60 -0.88
N VAL A 54 -4.41 1.81 -0.38
CA VAL A 54 -5.08 2.38 0.80
C VAL A 54 -5.94 3.56 0.36
N GLN A 55 -7.22 3.50 0.66
CA GLN A 55 -8.15 4.62 0.55
C GLN A 55 -8.11 5.45 1.84
N THR A 56 -7.86 6.75 1.71
CA THR A 56 -7.79 7.67 2.85
C THR A 56 -8.02 9.12 2.40
N ARG A 57 -8.44 9.98 3.32
CA ARG A 57 -8.60 11.42 3.09
C ARG A 57 -7.31 12.20 3.30
N THR A 58 -6.35 11.63 4.03
CA THR A 58 -5.11 12.28 4.43
C THR A 58 -3.91 11.41 4.05
N PRO A 59 -3.61 11.26 2.75
CA PRO A 59 -2.46 10.47 2.31
C PRO A 59 -1.15 11.13 2.79
N PRO A 60 -0.11 10.35 3.12
CA PRO A 60 1.22 10.90 3.40
C PRO A 60 1.82 11.55 2.15
N PRO A 61 2.86 12.39 2.27
CA PRO A 61 3.60 12.91 1.13
C PRO A 61 4.16 11.80 0.21
N THR A 62 4.24 12.08 -1.09
CA THR A 62 4.76 11.13 -2.09
C THR A 62 6.25 10.85 -1.85
N ASP A 63 6.72 9.68 -2.28
CA ASP A 63 8.10 9.19 -2.10
C ASP A 63 8.55 8.87 -0.67
N GLU A 64 7.64 8.94 0.30
CA GLU A 64 7.95 8.59 1.69
C GLU A 64 7.84 7.08 1.96
N TRP A 65 8.62 6.65 2.94
CA TRP A 65 8.45 5.35 3.58
C TRP A 65 7.35 5.44 4.63
N VAL A 66 6.44 4.48 4.60
CA VAL A 66 5.25 4.43 5.46
C VAL A 66 5.23 3.10 6.18
N GLY A 67 5.01 3.14 7.49
CA GLY A 67 4.63 1.98 8.28
C GLY A 67 3.11 1.84 8.27
N VAL A 68 2.62 0.64 8.01
CA VAL A 68 1.18 0.31 8.03
C VAL A 68 0.90 -0.82 9.01
N ASP A 69 -0.25 -0.73 9.64
CA ASP A 69 -0.82 -1.76 10.52
C ASP A 69 -2.23 -2.08 10.03
N ILE A 70 -2.40 -3.28 9.47
CA ILE A 70 -3.62 -3.71 8.78
C ILE A 70 -4.32 -4.74 9.65
N ASP A 71 -5.59 -4.48 9.96
CA ASP A 71 -6.43 -5.37 10.74
C ASP A 71 -7.33 -6.21 9.83
N LEU A 72 -6.99 -7.49 9.67
CA LEU A 72 -7.76 -8.46 8.92
C LEU A 72 -8.71 -9.20 9.86
N ILE A 73 -9.68 -8.47 10.41
CA ILE A 73 -10.65 -8.96 11.42
C ILE A 73 -11.29 -10.29 11.01
N GLN A 74 -11.69 -10.43 9.73
CA GLN A 74 -12.32 -11.65 9.21
C GLN A 74 -11.41 -12.89 9.26
N LEU A 75 -10.10 -12.68 9.24
CA LEU A 75 -9.08 -13.74 9.28
C LEU A 75 -8.42 -13.85 10.67
N HIS A 76 -8.79 -13.01 11.63
CA HIS A 76 -8.11 -12.87 12.93
C HIS A 76 -6.58 -12.68 12.75
N GLU A 77 -6.19 -11.95 11.70
CA GLU A 77 -4.81 -11.66 11.36
C GLU A 77 -4.52 -10.17 11.44
N HIS A 78 -3.28 -9.84 11.80
CA HIS A 78 -2.81 -8.48 11.90
C HIS A 78 -1.47 -8.35 11.17
N ILE A 79 -1.41 -7.45 10.17
CA ILE A 79 -0.24 -7.33 9.30
C ILE A 79 0.45 -5.99 9.54
N LYS A 80 1.72 -6.07 9.96
CA LYS A 80 2.62 -4.91 10.00
C LYS A 80 3.55 -4.91 8.81
N ALA A 81 3.59 -3.82 8.07
CA ALA A 81 4.48 -3.70 6.93
C ALA A 81 5.08 -2.31 6.82
N ILE A 82 6.24 -2.24 6.18
CA ILE A 82 6.88 -0.98 5.80
C ILE A 82 6.99 -0.98 4.28
N GLY A 83 6.59 0.12 3.66
CA GLY A 83 6.62 0.26 2.21
C GLY A 83 6.88 1.69 1.76
N LYS A 84 7.20 1.84 0.48
CA LYS A 84 7.35 3.14 -0.17
C LYS A 84 6.07 3.47 -0.93
N ILE A 85 5.58 4.70 -0.80
CA ILE A 85 4.50 5.17 -1.65
C ILE A 85 4.99 5.26 -3.09
N VAL A 86 4.29 4.58 -4.00
CA VAL A 86 4.64 4.56 -5.44
C VAL A 86 3.70 5.40 -6.28
N ARG A 87 2.50 5.70 -5.78
CA ARG A 87 1.51 6.49 -6.52
C ARG A 87 0.44 7.07 -5.61
N HIS A 88 0.08 8.33 -5.84
CA HIS A 88 -1.14 8.91 -5.29
C HIS A 88 -2.30 8.80 -6.27
N THR A 89 -3.50 8.73 -5.71
CA THR A 89 -4.77 8.80 -6.41
C THR A 89 -5.64 9.86 -5.75
N LYS A 90 -6.76 10.21 -6.38
CA LYS A 90 -7.73 11.14 -5.79
C LYS A 90 -8.23 10.70 -4.40
N ASN A 91 -8.27 9.39 -4.15
CA ASN A 91 -8.94 8.81 -2.99
C ASN A 91 -7.96 8.14 -2.01
N GLY A 92 -6.65 8.24 -2.22
CA GLY A 92 -5.67 7.53 -1.39
C GLY A 92 -4.36 7.25 -2.12
N PHE A 93 -3.63 6.22 -1.70
CA PHE A 93 -2.29 5.93 -2.19
C PHE A 93 -2.04 4.44 -2.42
N ALA A 94 -1.19 4.14 -3.40
CA ALA A 94 -0.63 2.82 -3.61
C ALA A 94 0.77 2.76 -2.98
N MET A 95 1.01 1.71 -2.22
CA MET A 95 2.27 1.47 -1.53
C MET A 95 2.86 0.15 -1.98
N LYS A 96 4.16 0.14 -2.28
CA LYS A 96 4.93 -1.07 -2.53
C LYS A 96 5.68 -1.46 -1.26
N PHE A 97 5.56 -2.70 -0.81
CA PHE A 97 6.30 -3.17 0.35
C PHE A 97 7.80 -3.14 0.09
N GLY A 98 8.56 -2.73 1.12
CA GLY A 98 10.01 -2.90 1.10
C GLY A 98 10.39 -4.37 1.23
N SER A 99 11.68 -4.67 1.01
CA SER A 99 12.25 -6.01 1.22
C SER A 99 12.18 -6.50 2.68
N ARG A 100 11.67 -5.67 3.60
CA ARG A 100 11.43 -5.98 5.01
C ARG A 100 9.96 -5.74 5.36
N TYR A 101 9.09 -6.70 5.06
CA TYR A 101 7.79 -6.79 5.74
C TYR A 101 7.92 -7.79 6.89
N VAL A 102 7.40 -7.43 8.06
CA VAL A 102 7.38 -8.29 9.24
C VAL A 102 5.93 -8.75 9.41
N ARG A 103 5.59 -9.91 8.84
CA ARG A 103 4.34 -10.57 9.20
C ARG A 103 4.44 -10.95 10.67
N LEU A 104 3.85 -10.15 11.56
CA LEU A 104 3.60 -10.57 12.93
C LEU A 104 2.45 -11.57 12.84
N ALA A 105 2.78 -12.86 12.83
CA ALA A 105 1.76 -13.90 12.82
C ALA A 105 0.85 -13.75 14.05
N SER A 106 -0.45 -13.84 13.79
CA SER A 106 -1.58 -14.10 14.69
C SER A 106 -1.26 -13.95 16.19
N VAL A 107 -1.72 -12.85 16.78
CA VAL A 107 -1.99 -12.85 18.23
C VAL A 107 -3.29 -13.64 18.39
N GLN A 108 -3.18 -14.94 18.69
CA GLN A 108 -4.32 -15.70 19.22
C GLN A 108 -4.66 -15.09 20.58
N SER A 109 -5.63 -14.19 20.61
CA SER A 109 -6.28 -13.78 21.85
C SER A 109 -7.30 -14.88 22.20
N PHE A 110 -7.01 -15.62 23.28
CA PHE A 110 -7.90 -16.63 23.87
C PHE A 110 -9.19 -16.04 24.42
#